data_AF-A0A7Z0M7A2-F1
#
_entry.id   AF-A0A7Z0M7A2-F1
#
_cell.length_a   1.000
_cell.length_b   1.000
_cell.length_c   1.000
_cell.angle_alpha   90.00
_cell.angle_beta   90.00
_cell.angle_gamma   90.00
#
_symmetry.space_group_name_H-M   'P 1'
#
loop_
_entity.id
_entity.type
_entity.pdbx_description
1 polymer ?
#
loop_
_entity_poly.entity_id
_entity_poly.type
_entity_poly.pdbx_seq_one_letter_code
_entity_poly.pdbx_strand_id
1 'polypeptide(L)'
;MTYYGILMEKTDGLAKLTLNRPEVANRFNVPMCDSILAALADVAQDQSLKALVIEAVGKVFSVGGDLVQMKEAVDNENIESLVRIAEQVNEISLALKALGIPVIMVVDGPVAGAAFNLVLYSFKIKS
;
A
#
# COMPACT_ATOMS: atom_id res chain seq x y z
N MET A 1 9.16 14.65 0.19
CA MET A 1 7.91 14.67 -0.61
C MET A 1 6.73 14.46 0.32
N THR A 2 5.59 15.07 0.04
CA THR A 2 4.34 14.84 0.79
C THR A 2 3.55 13.77 0.05
N TYR A 3 3.25 12.67 0.73
CA TYR A 3 2.43 11.59 0.20
C TYR A 3 1.00 11.69 0.74
N TYR A 4 0.02 11.25 -0.03
CA TYR A 4 -1.37 11.15 0.43
C TYR A 4 -1.63 9.77 1.03
N GLY A 5 -2.21 9.74 2.23
CA GLY A 5 -2.69 8.50 2.86
C GLY A 5 -1.60 7.52 3.30
N ILE A 6 -0.32 7.88 3.18
CA ILE A 6 0.82 7.13 3.69
C ILE A 6 1.84 8.06 4.34
N LEU A 7 2.69 7.51 5.21
CA LEU A 7 3.88 8.14 5.75
C LEU A 7 5.11 7.37 5.27
N MET A 8 6.22 8.07 5.08
CA MET A 8 7.48 7.48 4.63
C MET A 8 8.63 7.99 5.50
N GLU A 9 9.37 7.07 6.11
CA GLU A 9 10.56 7.34 6.93
C GLU A 9 11.73 6.49 6.41
N LYS A 10 12.94 7.06 6.38
CA LYS A 10 14.17 6.37 6.01
C LYS A 10 15.23 6.59 7.09
N THR A 11 15.70 5.53 7.74
CA THR A 11 16.67 5.60 8.85
C THR A 11 17.60 4.39 8.81
N ASP A 12 18.91 4.61 8.86
CA ASP A 12 19.94 3.55 8.98
C ASP A 12 19.82 2.39 7.96
N GLY A 13 19.46 2.73 6.72
CA GLY A 13 19.26 1.75 5.65
C GLY A 13 17.93 1.01 5.73
N LEU A 14 16.99 1.44 6.57
CA LEU A 14 15.63 0.93 6.63
C LEU A 14 14.67 1.99 6.07
N ALA A 15 13.85 1.59 5.11
CA ALA A 15 12.68 2.35 4.71
C ALA A 15 11.44 1.83 5.45
N LYS A 16 10.59 2.73 5.96
CA LYS A 16 9.33 2.40 6.61
C LYS A 16 8.20 3.17 5.94
N LEU A 17 7.29 2.43 5.32
CA LEU A 17 6.07 2.94 4.71
C LEU A 17 4.88 2.58 5.60
N THR A 18 4.21 3.60 6.12
CA THR A 18 3.07 3.41 7.02
C THR A 18 1.78 3.83 6.32
N LEU A 19 0.81 2.92 6.17
CA LEU A 19 -0.54 3.27 5.71
C LEU A 19 -1.22 4.14 6.78
N ASN A 20 -1.74 5.30 6.40
CA ASN A 20 -2.19 6.32 7.34
C ASN A 20 -3.55 6.93 6.95
N ARG A 21 -4.54 6.05 6.81
CA ARG A 21 -5.97 6.39 6.70
C ARG A 21 -6.82 5.54 7.65
N PRO A 22 -6.50 5.51 8.96
CA PRO A 22 -7.14 4.63 9.93
C PRO A 22 -8.67 4.83 10.03
N GLU A 23 -9.15 6.05 9.82
CA GLU A 23 -10.55 6.44 9.87
C GLU A 23 -11.44 5.73 8.83
N VAL A 24 -10.83 5.29 7.73
CA VAL A 24 -11.48 4.47 6.69
C VAL A 24 -10.86 3.08 6.57
N ALA A 25 -10.26 2.57 7.66
CA ALA A 25 -9.62 1.26 7.70
C ALA A 25 -8.57 1.04 6.59
N ASN A 26 -7.80 2.09 6.28
CA ASN A 26 -6.69 2.08 5.32
C ASN A 26 -7.09 1.55 3.93
N ARG A 27 -8.34 1.82 3.49
CA ARG A 27 -8.81 1.42 2.16
C ARG A 27 -8.05 2.15 1.06
N PHE A 28 -7.81 1.44 -0.05
CA PHE A 28 -7.14 2.01 -1.21
C PHE A 28 -8.08 2.84 -2.05
N ASN A 29 -7.61 4.04 -2.40
CA ASN A 29 -8.15 4.90 -3.44
C ASN A 29 -7.01 5.31 -4.38
N VAL A 30 -7.35 5.87 -5.54
CA VAL A 30 -6.38 6.25 -6.58
C VAL A 30 -5.23 7.12 -6.02
N PRO A 31 -5.47 8.22 -5.27
CA PRO A 31 -4.38 9.06 -4.77
C PRO A 31 -3.41 8.37 -3.79
N MET A 32 -3.93 7.46 -2.97
CA MET A 32 -3.08 6.67 -2.05
C MET A 32 -2.25 5.66 -2.83
N CYS A 33 -2.82 5.01 -3.84
CA CYS A 33 -2.07 4.10 -4.72
C CYS A 33 -0.94 4.81 -5.46
N ASP A 34 -1.20 6.00 -6.02
CA ASP A 34 -0.17 6.83 -6.67
C ASP A 34 0.95 7.20 -5.70
N SER A 35 0.58 7.53 -4.45
CA SER A 35 1.56 7.84 -3.40
C SER A 35 2.43 6.64 -3.04
N ILE A 36 1.85 5.44 -2.97
CA ILE A 36 2.59 4.19 -2.72
C ILE A 36 3.56 3.93 -3.88
N LEU A 37 3.10 4.01 -5.13
CA LEU A 37 3.96 3.81 -6.30
C LEU A 37 5.15 4.78 -6.33
N ALA A 38 4.90 6.06 -6.04
CA ALA A 38 5.94 7.07 -5.93
C ALA A 38 6.94 6.76 -4.81
N ALA A 39 6.46 6.35 -3.64
CA ALA A 39 7.33 5.95 -2.52
C ALA A 39 8.17 4.71 -2.85
N LEU A 40 7.59 3.71 -3.54
CA LEU A 40 8.33 2.52 -3.97
C LEU A 40 9.40 2.85 -5.03
N ALA A 41 9.13 3.80 -5.93
CA ALA A 41 10.13 4.28 -6.88
C ALA A 41 11.30 4.98 -6.16
N ASP A 42 11.02 5.79 -5.14
CA ASP A 42 12.04 6.42 -4.29
C ASP A 42 12.85 5.40 -3.47
N VAL A 43 12.24 4.30 -3.04
CA VAL A 43 12.96 3.18 -2.40
C VAL A 43 13.85 2.46 -3.41
N ALA A 44 13.35 2.18 -4.61
CA ALA A 44 14.09 1.45 -5.65
C ALA A 44 15.35 2.19 -6.13
N GLN A 45 15.36 3.53 -6.08
CA GLN A 45 16.49 4.36 -6.49
C GLN A 45 17.55 4.52 -5.39
N ASP A 46 17.23 4.19 -4.14
CA ASP A 46 18.10 4.43 -2.98
C ASP A 46 18.88 3.17 -2.61
N GLN A 47 20.12 3.08 -3.13
CA GLN A 47 21.01 1.94 -2.91
C GLN A 47 21.54 1.82 -1.47
N SER A 48 21.29 2.81 -0.60
CA SER A 48 21.68 2.73 0.81
C SER A 48 20.72 1.88 1.64
N LEU A 49 19.50 1.66 1.12
CA LEU A 49 18.48 0.88 1.78
C LEU A 49 18.77 -0.62 1.69
N LYS A 50 18.51 -1.31 2.79
CA LYS A 50 18.73 -2.74 3.01
C LYS A 50 17.43 -3.49 3.23
N ALA A 51 16.36 -2.81 3.59
CA ALA A 51 15.03 -3.40 3.74
C ALA A 51 13.93 -2.32 3.67
N LEU A 52 12.72 -2.76 3.31
CA LEU A 52 11.48 -1.99 3.40
C LEU A 52 10.56 -2.67 4.43
N VAL A 53 10.06 -1.89 5.38
CA VAL A 53 8.98 -2.29 6.29
C VAL A 53 7.71 -1.57 5.87
N ILE A 54 6.61 -2.31 5.77
CA ILE A 54 5.28 -1.77 5.53
C ILE A 54 4.40 -2.09 6.73
N GLU A 55 3.79 -1.08 7.30
CA GLU A 55 2.89 -1.18 8.45
C GLU A 55 1.68 -0.27 8.24
N ALA A 56 0.75 -0.25 9.19
CA ALA A 56 -0.45 0.56 9.12
C ALA A 56 -0.77 1.19 10.49
N VAL A 57 -1.26 2.42 10.49
CA VAL A 57 -1.84 3.03 11.68
C VAL A 57 -3.23 2.45 11.93
N GLY A 58 -3.52 2.15 13.19
CA GLY A 58 -4.85 1.73 13.65
C GLY A 58 -4.99 0.22 13.83
N LYS A 59 -6.22 -0.24 14.09
CA LYS A 59 -6.53 -1.64 14.42
C LYS A 59 -6.69 -2.56 13.20
N VAL A 60 -6.63 -1.99 12.00
CA VAL A 60 -6.89 -2.68 10.73
C VAL A 60 -5.79 -2.30 9.76
N PHE A 61 -5.11 -3.31 9.21
CA PHE A 61 -4.04 -3.06 8.27
C PHE A 61 -4.58 -2.49 6.96
N SER A 62 -5.50 -3.21 6.29
CA SER A 62 -6.35 -2.67 5.21
C SER A 62 -7.39 -3.71 4.80
N VAL A 63 -8.63 -3.28 4.51
CA VAL A 63 -9.70 -4.15 4.01
C VAL A 63 -9.84 -4.15 2.47
N GLY A 64 -8.85 -3.59 1.76
CA GLY A 64 -8.82 -3.58 0.29
C GLY A 64 -9.42 -2.32 -0.34
N GLY A 65 -10.16 -2.49 -1.44
CA GLY A 65 -10.73 -1.38 -2.20
C GLY A 65 -11.87 -0.68 -1.46
N ASP A 66 -12.03 0.62 -1.70
CA ASP A 66 -13.08 1.40 -1.05
C ASP A 66 -14.47 1.11 -1.63
N LEU A 67 -15.28 0.32 -0.92
CA LEU A 67 -16.67 0.00 -1.28
C LEU A 67 -17.53 1.26 -1.49
N VAL A 68 -17.19 2.38 -0.85
CA VAL A 68 -17.88 3.66 -1.06
C VAL A 68 -17.55 4.21 -2.44
N GLN A 69 -16.27 4.20 -2.85
CA GLN A 69 -15.89 4.54 -4.23
C GLN A 69 -16.44 3.54 -5.24
N MET A 70 -16.54 2.24 -4.90
CA MET A 70 -17.19 1.25 -5.77
C MET A 70 -18.65 1.61 -6.03
N LYS A 71 -19.37 2.04 -4.99
CA LYS A 71 -20.75 2.47 -5.11
C LYS A 71 -20.87 3.78 -5.89
N GLU A 72 -20.08 4.79 -5.57
CA GLU A 72 -20.08 6.08 -6.28
C GLU A 72 -19.70 5.93 -7.76
N ALA A 73 -18.76 5.05 -8.08
CA ALA A 73 -18.38 4.76 -9.46
C ALA A 73 -19.52 4.08 -10.24
N VAL A 74 -20.26 3.16 -9.61
CA VAL A 74 -21.44 2.54 -10.22
C VAL A 74 -22.56 3.58 -10.40
N ASP A 75 -22.82 4.39 -9.37
CA ASP A 75 -23.87 5.42 -9.38
C ASP A 75 -23.60 6.53 -10.42
N ASN A 76 -22.32 6.80 -10.74
CA ASN A 76 -21.90 7.79 -11.73
C ASN A 76 -21.50 7.18 -13.09
N GLU A 77 -21.78 5.90 -13.35
CA GLU A 77 -21.37 5.16 -14.55
C GLU A 77 -19.83 5.19 -14.85
N ASN A 78 -19.01 5.46 -13.83
CA ASN A 78 -17.56 5.54 -13.90
C ASN A 78 -16.88 4.23 -13.49
N ILE A 79 -17.25 3.14 -14.17
CA ILE A 79 -16.68 1.80 -13.92
C ILE A 79 -15.15 1.77 -14.12
N GLU A 80 -14.63 2.63 -15.00
CA GLU A 80 -13.18 2.76 -15.29
C GLU A 80 -12.35 3.06 -14.03
N SER A 81 -12.87 3.89 -13.12
CA SER A 81 -12.18 4.21 -11.86
C SER A 81 -11.96 2.99 -10.95
N LEU A 82 -12.83 1.97 -11.01
CA LEU A 82 -12.70 0.74 -10.23
C LEU A 82 -11.67 -0.21 -10.82
N VAL A 83 -11.66 -0.30 -12.15
CA VAL A 83 -10.63 -1.03 -12.90
C VAL A 83 -9.26 -0.41 -12.58
N ARG A 84 -9.17 0.92 -12.54
CA ARG A 84 -7.92 1.63 -12.26
C ARG A 84 -7.33 1.30 -10.89
N ILE A 85 -8.14 1.23 -9.83
CA ILE A 85 -7.64 0.86 -8.49
C ILE A 85 -7.10 -0.58 -8.50
N ALA A 86 -7.80 -1.52 -9.16
CA ALA A 86 -7.34 -2.89 -9.26
C ALA A 86 -6.01 -2.99 -10.04
N GLU A 87 -5.88 -2.25 -11.14
CA GLU A 87 -4.64 -2.13 -11.91
C GLU A 87 -3.51 -1.56 -11.06
N GLN A 88 -3.73 -0.47 -10.33
CA GLN A 88 -2.71 0.15 -9.48
C GLN A 88 -2.26 -0.79 -8.35
N VAL A 89 -3.18 -1.56 -7.75
CA VAL A 89 -2.79 -2.56 -6.73
C VAL A 89 -1.90 -3.65 -7.35
N ASN A 90 -2.18 -4.05 -8.60
CA ASN A 90 -1.31 -4.96 -9.33
C ASN A 90 0.05 -4.31 -9.65
N GLU A 91 0.09 -3.05 -10.08
CA GLU A 91 1.33 -2.28 -10.29
C GLU A 91 2.16 -2.21 -9.01
N ILE A 92 1.54 -1.91 -7.86
CA ILE A 92 2.20 -1.91 -6.55
C ILE A 92 2.78 -3.29 -6.23
N SER A 93 2.02 -4.36 -6.47
CA SER A 93 2.47 -5.74 -6.23
C SER A 93 3.70 -6.08 -7.07
N LEU A 94 3.71 -5.68 -8.34
CA LEU A 94 4.85 -5.85 -9.24
C LEU A 94 6.05 -5.00 -8.82
N ALA A 95 5.83 -3.75 -8.39
CA ALA A 95 6.88 -2.87 -7.90
C ALA A 95 7.55 -3.44 -6.65
N LEU A 96 6.77 -3.93 -5.69
CA LEU A 96 7.29 -4.61 -4.49
C LEU A 96 8.12 -5.84 -4.85
N LYS A 97 7.66 -6.65 -5.80
CA LYS A 97 8.39 -7.84 -6.28
C LYS A 97 9.70 -7.48 -6.99
N ALA A 98 9.74 -6.33 -7.67
CA ALA A 98 10.92 -5.85 -8.39
C ALA A 98 11.97 -5.21 -7.48
N LEU A 99 11.65 -4.93 -6.21
CA LEU A 99 12.63 -4.40 -5.26
C LEU A 99 13.76 -5.41 -5.04
N GLY A 100 15.00 -4.94 -5.17
CA GLY A 100 16.20 -5.73 -4.89
C GLY A 100 16.50 -5.90 -3.40
N ILE A 101 15.60 -5.47 -2.51
CA ILE A 101 15.74 -5.51 -1.06
C ILE A 101 14.57 -6.25 -0.42
N PRO A 102 14.77 -6.92 0.73
CA PRO A 102 13.70 -7.55 1.49
C PRO A 102 12.55 -6.59 1.83
N VAL A 103 11.32 -7.08 1.67
CA VAL A 103 10.09 -6.38 2.10
C VAL A 103 9.44 -7.16 3.25
N ILE A 104 9.23 -6.48 4.37
CA ILE A 104 8.60 -7.01 5.57
C ILE A 104 7.26 -6.30 5.76
N MET A 105 6.16 -7.04 5.85
CA MET A 105 4.85 -6.48 6.20
C MET A 105 4.49 -6.80 7.64
N VAL A 106 4.28 -5.76 8.44
CA VAL A 106 3.80 -5.85 9.82
C VAL A 106 2.29 -5.75 9.79
N VAL A 107 1.63 -6.91 9.82
CA VAL A 107 0.18 -7.03 9.69
C VAL A 107 -0.43 -7.29 11.06
N ASP A 108 -0.60 -6.23 11.84
CA ASP A 108 -1.30 -6.26 13.13
C ASP A 108 -2.77 -5.88 12.95
N GLY A 109 -3.59 -6.86 12.54
CA GLY A 109 -5.03 -6.70 12.37
C GLY A 109 -5.59 -7.34 11.09
N PRO A 110 -6.90 -7.20 10.83
CA PRO A 110 -7.55 -7.78 9.67
C PRO A 110 -6.96 -7.26 8.34
N VAL A 111 -6.76 -8.19 7.40
CA VAL A 111 -6.46 -7.90 5.99
C VAL A 111 -7.45 -8.64 5.12
N ALA A 112 -8.04 -7.94 4.15
CA ALA A 112 -8.98 -8.51 3.21
C ALA A 112 -8.86 -7.88 1.82
N GLY A 113 -9.43 -8.54 0.82
CA GLY A 113 -9.53 -8.03 -0.55
C GLY A 113 -8.16 -7.78 -1.20
N ALA A 114 -8.08 -6.71 -2.00
CA ALA A 114 -6.90 -6.37 -2.79
C ALA A 114 -5.62 -6.14 -1.94
N ALA A 115 -5.77 -5.74 -0.67
CA ALA A 115 -4.66 -5.59 0.27
C ALA A 115 -4.02 -6.93 0.66
N PHE A 116 -4.75 -8.05 0.55
CA PHE A 116 -4.21 -9.38 0.81
C PHE A 116 -3.16 -9.79 -0.23
N ASN A 117 -3.29 -9.33 -1.48
CA ASN A 117 -2.29 -9.58 -2.54
C ASN A 117 -0.93 -8.99 -2.17
N LEU A 118 -0.90 -7.81 -1.54
CA LEU A 118 0.34 -7.20 -1.08
C LEU A 118 1.04 -8.09 -0.04
N VAL A 119 0.26 -8.63 0.90
CA VAL A 119 0.79 -9.48 1.99
C VAL A 119 1.38 -10.80 1.47
N LEU A 120 0.84 -11.37 0.40
CA LEU A 120 1.34 -12.63 -0.19
C LEU A 120 2.76 -12.52 -0.76
N TYR A 121 3.24 -11.32 -1.09
CA TYR A 121 4.59 -11.10 -1.62
C TYR A 121 5.63 -10.76 -0.55
N SER A 122 5.28 -10.82 0.74
CA SER A 122 6.14 -10.38 1.85
C SER A 122 6.46 -11.50 2.84
N PHE A 123 7.62 -11.41 3.51
CA PHE A 123 7.90 -12.25 4.68
C PHE A 123 7.04 -11.78 5.85
N LYS A 124 6.20 -12.69 6.37
CA LYS A 124 5.23 -12.40 7.41
C LYS A 124 5.83 -12.66 8.79
N ILE A 125 5.96 -11.63 9.63
CA ILE A 125 6.24 -11.78 11.06
C ILE A 125 4.91 -11.59 11.79
N LYS A 126 4.44 -12.65 12.46
CA LYS A 126 3.38 -12.52 13.47
C LYS A 126 4.05 -12.07 14.77
N SER A 127 3.60 -10.95 15.33
CA SER A 127 3.89 -10.56 16.71
C SER A 127 3.23 -11.53 17.69
#